data_AF-A0A0R3CF49-F1
#
_entry.id   AF-A0A0R3CF49-F1
#
_cell.length_a   1.000
_cell.length_b   1.000
_cell.length_c   1.000
_cell.angle_alpha   90.00
_cell.angle_beta   90.00
_cell.angle_gamma   90.00
#
_symmetry.space_group_name_H-M   'P 1'
#
loop_
_entity.id
_entity.type
_entity.pdbx_description
1 polymer ?
#
loop_
_entity_poly.entity_id
_entity_poly.type
_entity_poly.pdbx_seq_one_letter_code
_entity_poly.pdbx_strand_id
1 'polypeptide(L)'
;MDSIIVRYCFAASIAIAISAVPASAVEQNCRFIPAKPDREACYKRQEEDLSAKRKPATPAAESTTLDTLRQLRQDDDAVYRSINNICRGC
;
A
#
# COMPACT_ATOMS: atom_id res chain seq x y z
N MET A 1 26.92 -2.81 -44.03
CA MET A 1 25.84 -1.96 -43.46
C MET A 1 25.13 -2.63 -42.27
N ASP A 2 25.42 -3.90 -41.99
CA ASP A 2 24.61 -4.76 -41.13
C ASP A 2 24.75 -4.43 -39.64
N SER A 3 25.96 -4.05 -39.21
CA SER A 3 26.22 -3.69 -37.80
C SER A 3 25.49 -2.42 -37.35
N ILE A 4 25.27 -1.48 -38.27
CA ILE A 4 24.58 -0.22 -37.97
C ILE A 4 23.08 -0.49 -37.73
N ILE A 5 22.47 -1.31 -38.59
CA ILE A 5 21.07 -1.70 -38.47
C ILE A 5 20.83 -2.47 -37.17
N VAL A 6 21.71 -3.42 -36.84
CA VAL A 6 21.62 -4.19 -35.58
C VAL A 6 21.72 -3.29 -34.34
N ARG A 7 22.60 -2.28 -34.35
CA ARG A 7 22.72 -1.31 -33.25
C ARG A 7 21.46 -0.46 -33.07
N TYR A 8 20.84 -0.02 -34.16
CA TYR A 8 19.58 0.74 -34.10
C TYR A 8 18.40 -0.12 -33.65
N CYS A 9 18.29 -1.35 -34.14
CA CYS A 9 17.28 -2.30 -33.66
C CYS A 9 17.43 -2.58 -32.16
N PHE A 10 18.67 -2.73 -31.68
CA PHE A 10 18.94 -2.95 -30.26
C PHE A 10 18.56 -1.72 -29.42
N ALA A 11 18.96 -0.52 -29.84
CA ALA A 11 18.59 0.73 -29.18
C ALA A 11 17.07 0.93 -29.15
N ALA A 12 16.38 0.66 -30.27
CA ALA A 12 14.92 0.72 -30.34
C ALA A 12 14.25 -0.29 -29.42
N SER A 13 14.76 -1.52 -29.36
CA SER A 13 14.24 -2.57 -28.47
C SER A 13 14.38 -2.22 -26.99
N ILE A 14 15.51 -1.60 -26.61
CA ILE A 14 15.73 -1.11 -25.24
C ILE A 14 14.77 0.04 -24.93
N ALA A 15 14.59 1.00 -25.84
CA ALA A 15 13.67 2.11 -25.64
C ALA A 15 12.22 1.62 -25.43
N ILE A 16 11.79 0.60 -26.20
CA ILE A 16 10.47 -0.02 -26.04
C ILE A 16 10.37 -0.77 -24.70
N ALA A 17 11.40 -1.52 -24.30
CA ALA A 17 11.43 -2.25 -23.04
C ALA A 17 11.34 -1.31 -21.80
N ILE A 18 11.96 -0.13 -21.85
CA ILE A 18 11.86 0.87 -20.77
C ILE A 18 10.46 1.50 -20.73
N SER A 19 9.80 1.67 -21.87
CA SER A 19 8.42 2.18 -21.92
C SER A 19 7.36 1.16 -21.45
N ALA A 20 7.72 -0.12 -21.41
CA ALA A 20 6.84 -1.23 -21.06
C ALA A 20 7.04 -1.75 -19.63
N VAL A 21 7.76 -1.03 -18.76
CA VAL A 21 7.85 -1.38 -17.33
C VAL A 21 6.42 -1.38 -16.79
N PRO A 22 5.89 -2.55 -16.38
CA PRO A 22 4.52 -2.62 -15.93
C PRO A 22 4.37 -1.78 -14.67
N ALA A 23 3.33 -0.95 -14.69
CA ALA A 23 2.78 -0.26 -13.54
C ALA A 23 2.14 -1.26 -12.55
N SER A 24 2.93 -2.21 -12.05
CA SER A 24 2.49 -3.26 -11.13
C SER A 24 3.50 -3.51 -10.02
N ALA A 25 3.96 -2.43 -9.40
CA ALA A 25 4.59 -2.47 -8.09
C ALA A 25 3.99 -1.30 -7.29
N VAL A 26 2.82 -1.53 -6.70
CA VAL A 26 2.12 -0.56 -5.81
C VAL A 26 2.89 -0.31 -4.49
N GLU A 27 4.07 -0.92 -4.35
CA GLU A 27 5.15 -0.56 -3.42
C GLU A 27 6.29 0.22 -4.10
N GLN A 28 6.04 0.96 -5.19
CA GLN A 28 6.98 1.96 -5.67
C GLN A 28 7.02 3.11 -4.66
N ASN A 29 7.72 2.90 -3.54
CA ASN A 29 8.61 3.84 -2.86
C ASN A 29 8.36 5.35 -3.13
N CYS A 30 7.10 5.83 -3.03
CA CYS A 30 6.72 7.22 -3.29
C CYS A 30 7.51 8.18 -2.35
N ARG A 31 8.03 7.64 -1.25
CA ARG A 31 8.94 8.32 -0.31
C ARG A 31 10.26 8.77 -0.93
N PHE A 32 10.76 8.08 -1.95
CA PHE A 32 12.06 8.36 -2.58
C PHE A 32 11.98 9.40 -3.71
N ILE A 33 10.77 9.90 -4.04
CA ILE A 33 10.59 10.92 -5.06
C ILE A 33 11.02 12.28 -4.49
N PRO A 34 12.06 12.95 -5.04
CA PRO A 34 12.59 14.19 -4.50
C PRO A 34 11.66 15.39 -4.75
N ALA A 35 10.97 15.41 -5.90
CA ALA A 35 10.05 16.47 -6.27
C ALA A 35 8.69 16.31 -5.56
N LYS A 36 8.23 17.36 -4.87
CA LYS A 36 6.93 17.38 -4.19
C LYS A 36 5.72 17.11 -5.11
N PRO A 37 5.57 17.77 -6.28
CA PRO A 37 4.38 17.56 -7.10
C PRO A 37 4.28 16.12 -7.60
N ASP A 38 5.41 15.52 -7.96
CA ASP A 38 5.47 14.13 -8.42
C ASP A 38 5.17 13.13 -7.30
N ARG A 39 5.59 13.46 -6.07
CA ARG A 39 5.28 12.68 -4.87
C ARG A 39 3.79 12.68 -4.56
N GLU A 40 3.15 13.85 -4.60
CA GLU A 40 1.72 13.99 -4.34
C GLU A 40 0.88 13.26 -5.41
N ALA A 41 1.29 13.35 -6.68
CA ALA A 41 0.67 12.60 -7.76
C ALA A 41 0.83 11.07 -7.60
N CYS A 42 1.99 10.61 -7.10
CA CYS A 42 2.23 9.18 -6.79
C CYS A 42 1.27 8.67 -5.71
N TYR A 43 1.16 9.40 -4.59
CA TYR A 43 0.24 9.03 -3.51
C TYR A 43 -1.22 9.04 -3.95
N LYS A 44 -1.64 10.04 -4.73
CA LYS A 44 -3.01 10.13 -5.21
C LYS A 44 -3.43 8.92 -6.07
N ARG A 45 -2.55 8.45 -6.96
CA ARG A 45 -2.80 7.24 -7.76
C ARG A 45 -2.86 5.98 -6.88
N GLN A 46 -2.00 5.90 -5.86
CA GLN A 46 -2.01 4.79 -4.92
C GLN A 46 -3.32 4.73 -4.12
N GLU A 47 -3.84 5.88 -3.71
CA GLU A 47 -5.14 6.00 -3.05
C GLU A 47 -6.30 5.61 -3.99
N GLU A 48 -6.26 6.06 -5.25
CA GLU A 48 -7.24 5.71 -6.27
C GLU A 48 -7.26 4.19 -6.52
N ASP A 49 -6.09 3.54 -6.66
CA ASP A 49 -5.96 2.09 -6.83
C ASP A 49 -6.37 1.31 -5.58
N LEU A 50 -6.00 1.78 -4.37
CA LEU A 50 -6.46 1.19 -3.11
C LEU A 50 -7.97 1.34 -2.96
N SER A 51 -8.55 2.47 -3.38
CA SER A 51 -10.00 2.70 -3.33
C SER A 51 -10.75 1.82 -4.34
N ALA A 52 -10.14 1.56 -5.50
CA ALA A 52 -10.66 0.64 -6.51
C ALA A 52 -10.58 -0.82 -6.02
N LYS A 53 -9.48 -1.20 -5.35
CA LYS A 53 -9.33 -2.53 -4.71
C LYS A 53 -10.18 -2.70 -3.45
N ARG A 54 -10.55 -1.62 -2.77
CA ARG A 54 -11.42 -1.63 -1.56
C ARG A 54 -12.88 -1.97 -1.87
N LYS A 55 -13.25 -2.29 -3.11
CA LYS A 55 -14.61 -2.72 -3.47
C LYS A 55 -14.68 -4.21 -3.82
N PRO A 56 -15.68 -4.95 -3.33
CA PRO A 56 -16.15 -5.01 -1.95
C PRO A 56 -15.38 -6.11 -1.20
N ALA A 57 -14.84 -5.79 -0.03
CA ALA A 57 -14.62 -6.83 0.96
C ALA A 57 -15.99 -7.49 1.20
N THR A 58 -16.04 -8.82 1.14
CA THR A 58 -17.27 -9.54 1.46
C THR A 58 -17.75 -9.06 2.84
N PRO A 59 -19.07 -8.82 3.03
CA PRO A 59 -19.59 -8.26 4.28
C PRO A 59 -19.19 -9.08 5.52
N ALA A 60 -18.87 -10.37 5.34
CA ALA A 60 -18.31 -11.24 6.36
C ALA A 60 -16.90 -10.80 6.86
N ALA A 61 -16.03 -10.32 5.98
CA ALA A 61 -14.70 -9.84 6.36
C ALA A 61 -14.78 -8.50 7.10
N GLU A 62 -15.69 -7.62 6.70
CA GLU A 62 -15.96 -6.37 7.42
C GLU A 62 -16.63 -6.64 8.78
N SER A 63 -17.58 -7.59 8.88
CA SER A 63 -18.15 -7.96 10.18
C SER A 63 -17.09 -8.53 11.11
N THR A 64 -16.23 -9.44 10.63
CA THR A 64 -15.15 -10.01 11.45
C THR A 64 -14.17 -8.94 11.92
N THR A 65 -13.79 -7.98 11.07
CA THR A 65 -12.89 -6.89 11.48
C THR A 65 -13.56 -5.94 12.48
N LEU A 66 -14.82 -5.58 12.28
CA LEU A 66 -15.58 -4.76 13.24
C LEU A 66 -15.78 -5.47 14.58
N ASP A 67 -16.07 -6.77 14.57
CA ASP A 67 -16.20 -7.57 15.79
C ASP A 67 -14.87 -7.72 16.51
N THR A 68 -13.77 -7.92 15.77
CA THR A 68 -12.41 -7.93 16.34
C THR A 68 -12.08 -6.59 17.00
N LEU A 69 -12.43 -5.46 16.37
CA LEU A 69 -12.21 -4.12 16.93
C LEU A 69 -13.08 -3.87 18.18
N ARG A 70 -14.30 -4.40 18.23
CA ARG A 70 -15.15 -4.33 19.42
C ARG A 70 -14.58 -5.16 20.56
N GLN A 71 -14.10 -6.36 20.26
CA GLN A 71 -13.51 -7.26 21.23
C GLN A 71 -12.24 -6.65 21.85
N LEU A 72 -11.35 -6.07 21.04
CA LEU A 72 -10.15 -5.39 21.53
C LEU A 72 -10.48 -4.27 22.54
N ARG A 73 -11.52 -3.46 22.26
CA ARG A 73 -11.96 -2.42 23.22
C ARG A 73 -12.49 -3.00 24.52
N GLN A 74 -13.20 -4.13 24.47
CA GLN A 74 -13.71 -4.80 25.67
C GLN A 74 -12.57 -5.41 26.50
N ASP A 75 -11.57 -5.99 25.83
CA ASP A 75 -10.39 -6.55 26.46
C ASP A 75 -9.55 -5.46 27.13
N ASP A 76 -9.36 -4.31 26.47
CA ASP A 76 -8.70 -3.13 27.07
C ASP A 76 -9.42 -2.67 28.34
N ASP A 77 -10.76 -2.53 28.31
CA ASP A 77 -11.56 -2.15 29.48
C ASP A 77 -11.43 -3.17 30.63
N ALA A 78 -11.39 -4.46 30.30
CA ALA A 78 -11.24 -5.54 31.29
C ALA A 78 -9.85 -5.51 31.94
N VAL A 79 -8.80 -5.27 31.14
CA VAL A 79 -7.42 -5.09 31.62
C VAL A 79 -7.31 -3.87 32.53
N TYR A 80 -7.91 -2.73 32.16
CA TYR A 80 -7.92 -1.55 33.03
C TYR A 80 -8.57 -1.81 34.39
N ARG A 81 -9.71 -2.53 34.42
CA ARG A 81 -10.37 -2.90 35.67
C ARG A 81 -9.54 -3.88 36.50
N SER A 82 -8.86 -4.83 35.87
CA SER A 82 -8.01 -5.80 36.59
C SER A 82 -6.78 -5.12 37.20
N ILE A 83 -6.13 -4.21 36.46
CA ILE A 83 -5.01 -3.40 36.96
C ILE A 83 -5.45 -2.53 38.13
N ASN A 84 -6.61 -1.88 38.03
CA ASN A 84 -7.14 -1.06 39.12
C ASN A 84 -7.45 -1.88 40.40
N ASN A 85 -7.75 -3.17 40.26
CA ASN A 85 -7.93 -4.07 41.41
C ASN A 85 -6.61 -4.58 42.00
N ILE A 86 -5.52 -4.60 41.23
CA ILE A 86 -4.18 -5.02 41.68
C ILE A 86 -3.47 -3.87 42.40
N CYS A 87 -3.61 -2.63 41.93
CA CYS A 87 -3.05 -1.44 42.58
C CYS A 87 -3.95 -0.94 43.74
N ARG A 88 -4.10 -1.75 44.79
CA ARG A 88 -4.85 -1.40 46.02
C ARG A 88 -4.06 -0.52 47.01
N GLY A 89 -3.11 0.29 46.51
CA GLY A 89 -2.35 1.26 47.30
C GLY A 89 -1.39 0.63 48.32
N CYS A 90 -0.10 0.79 48.10
CA CYS A 90 0.85 0.96 49.20
C CYS A 90 0.91 2.45 49.55
#